data_AF-A0A2N4SA05-F1
#
_entry.id   AF-A0A2N4SA05-F1
#
_cell.length_a   1.000
_cell.length_b   1.000
_cell.length_c   1.000
_cell.angle_alpha   90.00
_cell.angle_beta   90.00
_cell.angle_gamma   90.00
#
_symmetry.space_group_name_H-M   'P 1'
#
loop_
_entity.id
_entity.type
_entity.pdbx_description
1 polymer ?
#
loop_
_entity_poly.entity_id
_entity_poly.type
_entity_poly.pdbx_seq_one_letter_code
_entity_poly.pdbx_strand_id
1 'polypeptide(L)'
;MESLVTVRTYADSAEADIIRKKLESENIECFLSENIDPADNSRKIILQVKPDQLEHSLNILNEGQNTSQRIEIVTYSDTLDKKICPFWGSSNIGKMTSGNWLTYIPFLILGLIFPIYRRSYICFDCQRRWMIRKHPVIESIKRHRPKNI
;
A
#
# COMPACT_ATOMS: atom_id res chain seq x y z
N MET A 1 -11.59 4.28 38.69
CA MET A 1 -10.20 4.19 38.19
C MET A 1 -10.32 4.00 36.68
N GLU A 2 -10.04 5.04 35.90
CA GLU A 2 -10.06 4.94 34.45
C GLU A 2 -8.78 4.22 34.02
N SER A 3 -8.88 2.92 33.74
CA SER A 3 -7.76 2.15 33.20
C SER A 3 -7.57 2.56 31.74
N LEU A 4 -6.33 2.90 31.37
CA LEU A 4 -5.94 3.14 30.00
C LEU A 4 -5.10 1.95 29.52
N VAL A 5 -5.38 1.46 28.32
CA VAL A 5 -4.67 0.34 27.71
C VAL A 5 -3.85 0.84 26.54
N THR A 6 -2.59 0.41 26.47
CA THR A 6 -1.68 0.73 25.37
C THR A 6 -2.08 -0.01 24.10
N VAL A 7 -2.26 0.74 23.01
CA VAL A 7 -2.58 0.20 21.68
C VAL A 7 -1.32 0.02 20.85
N ARG A 8 -0.49 1.06 20.78
CA ARG A 8 0.74 1.10 19.98
C ARG A 8 1.75 2.08 20.53
N THR A 9 2.99 1.88 20.11
CA THR A 9 4.12 2.76 20.44
C THR A 9 4.75 3.25 19.14
N TYR A 10 5.06 4.54 19.08
CA TYR A 10 5.61 5.24 17.93
C TYR A 10 6.96 5.85 18.30
N ALA A 11 7.86 5.96 17.33
CA ALA A 11 9.14 6.66 17.51
C ALA A 11 9.03 8.15 17.17
N ASP A 12 8.07 8.52 16.31
CA ASP A 12 7.87 9.88 15.83
C ASP A 12 6.55 10.49 16.35
N SER A 13 6.60 11.76 16.72
CA SER A 13 5.46 12.52 17.26
C SER A 13 4.46 12.87 16.16
N ALA A 14 4.93 13.22 14.97
CA ALA A 14 4.04 13.54 13.87
C ALA A 14 3.22 12.33 13.44
N GLU A 15 3.84 11.13 13.37
CA GLU A 15 3.13 9.88 13.11
C GLU A 15 2.06 9.59 14.18
N ALA A 16 2.40 9.73 15.46
CA ALA A 16 1.48 9.50 16.56
C ALA A 16 0.27 10.46 16.52
N ASP A 17 0.48 11.73 16.19
CA ASP A 17 -0.58 12.73 16.06
C ASP A 17 -1.53 12.47 14.88
N ILE A 18 -1.01 11.98 13.75
CA ILE A 18 -1.84 11.60 12.60
C ILE A 18 -2.78 10.46 12.99
N ILE A 19 -2.24 9.45 13.68
CA ILE A 19 -3.03 8.30 14.12
C ILE A 19 -4.05 8.71 15.18
N ARG A 20 -3.66 9.56 16.13
CA ARG A 20 -4.56 10.12 17.13
C ARG A 20 -5.76 10.80 16.48
N LYS A 21 -5.52 11.72 15.53
CA LYS A 21 -6.59 12.41 14.79
C LYS A 21 -7.52 11.44 14.06
N LYS A 22 -6.98 10.35 13.52
CA LYS A 22 -7.78 9.30 12.86
C LYS A 22 -8.71 8.60 13.85
N LEU A 23 -8.22 8.25 15.04
CA LEU A 23 -9.05 7.63 16.08
C LEU A 23 -10.08 8.61 16.62
N GLU A 24 -9.71 9.86 16.84
CA GLU A 24 -10.63 10.92 17.27
C GLU A 24 -11.74 11.17 16.25
N SER A 25 -11.45 11.09 14.93
CA SER A 25 -12.50 11.20 13.89
C SER A 25 -13.52 10.06 13.90
N GLU A 26 -13.13 8.90 14.45
CA GLU A 26 -14.01 7.73 14.67
C GLU A 26 -14.61 7.73 16.08
N ASN A 27 -14.55 8.87 16.78
CA ASN A 27 -15.10 9.08 18.12
C ASN A 27 -14.46 8.19 19.21
N ILE A 28 -13.18 7.84 19.03
CA ILE A 28 -12.37 7.10 19.99
C ILE A 28 -11.49 8.07 20.77
N GLU A 29 -11.65 8.06 22.09
CA GLU A 29 -10.86 8.91 22.97
C GLU A 29 -9.49 8.27 23.19
N CYS A 30 -8.44 8.99 22.82
CA CYS A 30 -7.07 8.49 22.86
C CYS A 30 -6.11 9.48 23.50
N PHE A 31 -5.13 8.92 24.22
CA PHE A 31 -4.15 9.66 25.00
C PHE A 31 -2.76 9.29 24.52
N LEU A 32 -1.92 10.30 24.29
CA LEU A 32 -0.51 10.12 23.98
C LEU A 32 0.29 10.34 25.26
N SER A 33 1.16 9.38 25.60
CA SER A 33 2.12 9.52 26.68
C SER A 33 3.53 9.34 26.13
N GLU A 34 4.47 10.15 26.60
CA GLU A 34 5.87 10.02 26.24
C GLU A 34 6.59 9.14 27.26
N ASN A 35 7.42 8.23 26.77
CA ASN A 35 8.27 7.37 27.58
C ASN A 35 9.68 7.39 27.01
N ILE A 36 10.68 7.54 27.87
CA ILE A 36 12.09 7.45 27.50
C ILE A 36 12.56 6.07 27.88
N ASP A 37 12.96 5.27 26.89
CA ASP A 37 13.46 3.93 27.14
C ASP A 37 14.84 4.01 27.82
N PRO A 38 14.99 3.49 29.05
CA PRO A 38 16.26 3.59 29.78
C PRO A 38 17.39 2.77 29.14
N ALA A 39 17.09 1.84 28.24
CA ALA A 39 18.10 1.01 27.60
C ALA A 39 18.86 1.75 26.48
N ASP A 40 18.19 2.64 25.76
CA ASP A 40 18.72 3.29 24.54
C ASP A 40 18.49 4.81 24.50
N ASN A 41 17.91 5.39 25.57
CA ASN A 41 17.47 6.78 25.62
C ASN A 41 16.57 7.21 24.44
N SER A 42 15.93 6.24 23.78
CA SER A 42 15.02 6.52 22.67
C SER A 42 13.69 7.01 23.22
N ARG A 43 13.21 8.13 22.67
CA ARG A 43 11.89 8.66 22.98
C ARG A 43 10.85 7.83 22.25
N LYS A 44 9.88 7.31 23.01
CA LYS A 44 8.79 6.49 22.54
C LYS A 44 7.48 7.14 22.93
N ILE A 45 6.57 7.26 21.98
CA ILE A 45 5.26 7.87 22.17
C ILE A 45 4.23 6.74 22.20
N ILE A 46 3.57 6.58 23.34
CA ILE A 46 2.64 5.50 23.62
C ILE A 46 1.22 6.02 23.44
N LEU A 47 0.49 5.39 22.52
CA LEU A 47 -0.92 5.64 22.27
C LEU A 47 -1.77 4.73 23.15
N GLN A 48 -2.63 5.33 23.98
CA GLN A 48 -3.48 4.65 24.94
C GLN A 48 -4.96 4.98 24.70
N VAL A 49 -5.82 4.01 24.92
CA VAL A 49 -7.28 4.14 24.79
C VAL A 49 -7.98 3.50 25.98
N LYS A 50 -9.27 3.80 26.14
CA LYS A 50 -10.13 3.08 27.11
C LYS A 50 -10.23 1.60 26.72
N PRO A 51 -10.26 0.67 27.69
CA PRO A 51 -10.32 -0.77 27.43
C PRO A 51 -11.52 -1.16 26.56
N ASP A 52 -12.66 -0.51 26.78
CA ASP A 52 -13.90 -0.74 26.02
C ASP A 52 -13.76 -0.44 24.52
N GLN A 53 -12.80 0.41 24.14
CA GLN A 53 -12.56 0.84 22.77
C GLN A 53 -11.32 0.19 22.14
N LEU A 54 -10.65 -0.73 22.85
CA LEU A 54 -9.42 -1.37 22.40
C LEU A 54 -9.61 -2.11 21.07
N GLU A 55 -10.61 -3.00 20.98
CA GLU A 55 -10.86 -3.80 19.78
C GLU A 55 -11.20 -2.92 18.58
N HIS A 56 -12.04 -1.90 18.80
CA HIS A 56 -12.44 -0.96 17.75
C HIS A 56 -11.23 -0.16 17.22
N SER A 57 -10.39 0.34 18.13
CA SER A 57 -9.17 1.06 17.76
C SER A 57 -8.21 0.19 16.94
N LEU A 58 -8.02 -1.07 17.33
CA LEU A 58 -7.16 -2.01 16.60
C LEU A 58 -7.71 -2.28 15.20
N ASN A 59 -9.02 -2.41 15.05
CA ASN A 59 -9.63 -2.64 13.75
C ASN A 59 -9.40 -1.46 12.78
N ILE A 60 -9.61 -0.23 13.24
CA ILE A 60 -9.39 1.00 12.43
C ILE A 60 -7.91 1.17 12.03
N LEU A 61 -6.99 0.84 12.93
CA LEU A 61 -5.56 0.89 12.67
C LEU A 61 -5.12 -0.16 11.64
N ASN A 62 -5.72 -1.35 11.70
CA ASN A 62 -5.43 -2.45 10.78
C ASN A 62 -6.07 -2.25 9.40
N GLU A 63 -7.29 -1.71 9.34
CA GLU A 63 -7.94 -1.33 8.07
C GLU A 63 -7.12 -0.30 7.29
N GLY A 64 -6.56 0.71 7.99
CA GLY A 64 -5.68 1.70 7.38
C GLY A 64 -4.40 1.13 6.78
N GLN A 65 -3.85 0.06 7.39
CA GLN A 65 -2.68 -0.65 6.85
C GLN A 65 -3.04 -1.51 5.64
N ASN A 66 -4.22 -2.12 5.61
CA ASN A 66 -4.69 -2.93 4.48
C ASN A 66 -5.01 -2.10 3.23
N THR A 67 -5.36 -0.81 3.39
CA THR A 67 -5.50 0.12 2.25
C THR A 67 -4.15 0.54 1.64
N SER A 68 -3.03 0.33 2.34
CA SER A 68 -1.71 0.57 1.77
C SER A 68 -1.25 -0.65 0.96
N GLN A 69 -1.45 -0.56 -0.35
CA GLN A 69 -0.66 -1.27 -1.37
C GLN A 69 -0.94 -2.76 -1.64
N ARG A 70 -2.18 -3.24 -1.57
CA ARG A 70 -2.52 -4.46 -2.34
C ARG A 70 -2.61 -4.12 -3.82
N ILE A 71 -1.49 -4.31 -4.53
CA ILE A 71 -1.47 -4.26 -6.00
C ILE A 71 -2.06 -5.57 -6.50
N GLU A 72 -3.30 -5.52 -6.98
CA GLU A 72 -3.96 -6.71 -7.50
C GLU A 72 -3.40 -7.09 -8.88
N ILE A 73 -3.21 -8.38 -9.12
CA ILE A 73 -2.76 -8.88 -10.43
C ILE A 73 -4.00 -9.26 -11.22
N VAL A 74 -4.27 -8.52 -12.31
CA VAL A 74 -5.41 -8.79 -13.19
C VAL A 74 -4.89 -9.41 -14.49
N THR A 75 -5.49 -10.53 -14.88
CA THR A 75 -5.24 -11.16 -16.18
C THR A 75 -6.19 -10.58 -17.20
N TYR A 76 -5.67 -9.78 -18.13
CA TYR A 76 -6.45 -9.31 -19.28
C TYR A 76 -6.31 -10.32 -20.42
N SER A 77 -7.43 -10.80 -20.97
CA SER A 77 -7.47 -11.36 -22.32
C SER A 77 -7.31 -10.22 -23.34
N ASP A 78 -6.83 -10.54 -24.55
CA ASP A 78 -6.67 -9.54 -25.63
C ASP A 78 -8.01 -8.87 -26.04
N THR A 79 -9.15 -9.34 -25.53
CA THR A 79 -10.52 -8.86 -25.80
C THR A 79 -11.04 -7.81 -24.82
N LEU A 80 -10.35 -7.53 -23.70
CA LEU A 80 -10.78 -6.56 -22.70
C LEU A 80 -10.05 -5.23 -22.87
N ASP A 81 -10.81 -4.13 -22.94
CA ASP A 81 -10.30 -2.77 -23.13
C ASP A 81 -9.45 -2.32 -21.93
N LYS A 82 -8.13 -2.20 -22.15
CA LYS A 82 -7.14 -1.76 -21.15
C LYS A 82 -7.32 -0.30 -20.68
N LYS A 83 -8.33 0.39 -21.20
CA LYS A 83 -8.66 1.79 -20.89
C LYS A 83 -9.73 1.91 -19.81
N ILE A 84 -10.25 0.78 -19.32
CA ILE A 84 -11.37 0.74 -18.38
C ILE A 84 -10.93 0.03 -17.09
N CYS A 85 -11.40 0.52 -15.95
CA CYS A 85 -11.09 -0.04 -14.65
C CYS A 85 -11.79 -1.41 -14.53
N PRO A 86 -11.06 -2.50 -14.24
CA PRO A 86 -11.65 -3.84 -14.19
C PRO A 86 -12.59 -4.05 -13.00
N PHE A 87 -12.59 -3.13 -12.03
CA PHE A 87 -13.38 -3.26 -10.79
C PHE A 87 -14.71 -2.52 -10.83
N TRP A 88 -14.78 -1.41 -11.57
CA TRP A 88 -15.95 -0.51 -11.56
C TRP A 88 -16.34 0.02 -12.94
N GLY A 89 -15.55 -0.23 -13.98
CA GLY A 89 -15.88 0.24 -15.33
C GLY A 89 -15.57 1.72 -15.61
N SER A 90 -14.93 2.43 -14.67
CA SER A 90 -14.53 3.83 -14.91
C SER A 90 -13.40 3.95 -15.96
N SER A 91 -13.44 5.02 -16.75
CA SER A 91 -12.38 5.45 -17.68
C SER A 91 -11.30 6.33 -17.03
N ASN A 92 -11.48 6.72 -15.75
CA ASN A 92 -10.58 7.63 -15.05
C ASN A 92 -9.37 6.88 -14.44
N ILE A 93 -8.42 6.51 -15.30
CA ILE A 93 -7.29 5.63 -14.95
C ILE A 93 -5.96 6.32 -15.22
N GLY A 94 -5.07 6.26 -14.23
CA GLY A 94 -3.67 6.65 -14.33
C GLY A 94 -2.75 5.47 -14.62
N LYS A 95 -1.69 5.70 -15.39
CA LYS A 95 -0.58 4.76 -15.58
C LYS A 95 0.58 5.16 -14.69
N MET A 96 1.09 4.23 -13.90
CA MET A 96 2.23 4.45 -13.01
C MET A 96 3.36 3.48 -13.36
N THR A 97 4.59 3.99 -13.30
CA THR A 97 5.80 3.19 -13.39
C THR A 97 6.50 3.27 -12.05
N SER A 98 6.47 2.16 -11.30
CA SER A 98 7.24 2.05 -10.06
C SER A 98 8.60 1.44 -10.38
N GLY A 99 9.65 2.25 -10.33
CA GLY A 99 11.03 1.78 -10.30
C GLY A 99 11.45 1.54 -8.87
N ASN A 100 11.99 0.35 -8.56
CA ASN A 100 12.61 0.13 -7.25
C ASN A 100 14.01 0.75 -7.28
N TRP A 101 14.33 1.66 -6.37
CA TRP A 101 15.61 2.36 -6.36
C TRP A 101 16.81 1.39 -6.29
N LEU A 102 16.63 0.23 -5.65
CA LEU A 102 17.61 -0.87 -5.59
C LEU A 102 17.99 -1.42 -6.98
N THR A 103 17.12 -1.25 -8.00
CA THR A 103 17.41 -1.70 -9.37
C THR A 103 18.46 -0.86 -10.08
N TYR A 104 18.81 0.33 -9.54
CA TYR A 104 19.87 1.18 -10.10
C TYR A 104 21.27 0.79 -9.63
N ILE A 105 21.40 0.07 -8.50
CA ILE A 105 22.70 -0.37 -7.96
C ILE A 105 23.47 -1.26 -8.95
N PRO A 106 22.89 -2.35 -9.49
CA PRO A 106 23.58 -3.18 -10.47
C PRO A 106 23.84 -2.46 -11.79
N PHE A 107 22.98 -1.52 -12.19
CA PHE A 107 23.20 -0.67 -13.37
C PHE A 107 24.46 0.20 -13.20
N LEU A 108 24.64 0.80 -12.02
CA LEU A 108 25.78 1.66 -11.70
C LEU A 108 27.10 0.86 -11.61
N ILE A 109 27.06 -0.36 -11.06
CA ILE A 109 28.26 -1.18 -10.84
C ILE A 109 28.69 -1.96 -12.09
N LEU A 110 27.74 -2.57 -12.82
CA LEU A 110 28.04 -3.48 -13.93
C LEU A 110 27.86 -2.85 -15.32
N GLY A 111 27.27 -1.65 -15.42
CA GLY A 111 27.09 -0.91 -16.68
C GLY A 111 26.22 -1.58 -17.75
N LEU A 112 25.70 -2.79 -17.49
CA LEU A 112 25.05 -3.65 -18.49
C LEU A 112 23.66 -4.16 -18.08
N ILE A 113 23.26 -3.99 -16.82
CA ILE A 113 21.96 -4.48 -16.35
C ILE A 113 20.93 -3.34 -16.46
N PHE A 114 20.08 -3.41 -17.49
CA PHE A 114 18.98 -2.47 -17.64
C PHE A 114 17.97 -2.59 -16.48
N PRO A 115 17.57 -1.47 -15.84
CA PRO A 115 16.57 -1.50 -14.77
C PRO A 115 15.23 -2.04 -15.29
N ILE A 116 14.69 -3.03 -14.58
CA ILE A 116 13.40 -3.65 -14.92
C ILE A 116 12.29 -2.82 -14.30
N TYR A 117 11.69 -1.95 -15.10
CA TYR A 117 10.52 -1.18 -14.69
C TYR A 117 9.25 -2.02 -14.72
N ARG A 118 8.45 -1.95 -13.66
CA ARG A 118 7.11 -2.55 -13.62
C ARG A 118 6.07 -1.46 -13.88
N ARG A 119 5.10 -1.78 -14.74
CA ARG A 119 3.96 -0.92 -15.04
C ARG A 119 2.77 -1.33 -14.17
N SER A 120 2.18 -0.36 -13.48
CA SER A 120 0.94 -0.50 -12.74
C SER A 120 -0.08 0.53 -13.21
N TYR A 121 -1.34 0.31 -12.85
CA TYR A 121 -2.47 1.17 -13.13
C TYR A 121 -3.14 1.54 -11.82
N ILE A 122 -3.70 2.74 -11.75
CA ILE A 122 -4.50 3.22 -10.63
C ILE A 122 -5.81 3.78 -11.16
N CYS A 123 -6.92 3.44 -10.54
CA CYS A 123 -8.21 4.08 -10.80
C CYS A 123 -8.37 5.22 -9.81
N PHE A 124 -8.66 6.43 -10.28
CA PHE A 124 -8.83 7.58 -9.39
C PHE A 124 -10.16 7.56 -8.64
N ASP A 125 -11.17 6.85 -9.17
CA ASP A 125 -12.49 6.81 -8.55
C ASP A 125 -12.58 5.74 -7.46
N CYS A 126 -12.04 4.52 -7.69
CA CYS A 126 -12.02 3.45 -6.67
C CYS A 126 -10.71 3.34 -5.90
N GLN A 127 -9.70 4.16 -6.22
CA GLN A 127 -8.37 4.19 -5.59
C GLN A 127 -7.61 2.84 -5.59
N ARG A 128 -8.07 1.85 -6.37
CA ARG A 128 -7.42 0.54 -6.48
C ARG A 128 -6.27 0.58 -7.46
N ARG A 129 -5.23 -0.18 -7.14
CA ARG A 129 -4.03 -0.35 -7.97
C ARG A 129 -3.94 -1.78 -8.49
N TRP A 130 -3.62 -1.93 -9.78
CA TRP A 130 -3.43 -3.25 -10.37
C TRP A 130 -2.25 -3.31 -11.34
N MET A 131 -1.75 -4.52 -11.55
CA MET A 131 -0.78 -4.84 -12.60
C MET A 131 -1.43 -5.78 -13.60
N ILE A 132 -1.10 -5.58 -14.88
CA ILE A 132 -1.55 -6.48 -15.94
C ILE A 132 -0.46 -7.53 -16.16
N ARG A 133 -0.80 -8.80 -15.93
CA ARG A 133 0.03 -9.93 -16.40
C ARG A 133 -0.59 -10.51 -17.65
N LYS A 134 0.23 -10.71 -18.68
CA LYS A 134 -0.18 -11.47 -19.87
C LYS A 134 -0.24 -12.95 -19.48
N HIS A 135 -1.30 -13.64 -19.88
CA HIS A 135 -1.42 -15.09 -19.63
C HIS A 135 -0.41 -15.86 -20.51
N PRO A 136 0.38 -16.80 -19.96
CA PRO A 136 1.44 -17.50 -20.71
C PRO A 136 0.91 -18.30 -21.91
N VAL A 137 -0.33 -18.82 -21.82
CA VAL A 137 -0.96 -19.58 -22.92
C VAL A 137 -1.29 -18.71 -24.14
N ILE A 138 -1.52 -17.40 -23.98
CA ILE A 138 -1.80 -16.50 -25.11
C ILE A 138 -0.49 -16.13 -25.84
N GLU A 139 0.63 -16.14 -25.13
CA GLU A 139 1.94 -15.82 -25.67
C GLU A 139 2.51 -16.93 -26.59
N SER A 140 2.15 -18.19 -26.35
CA SER A 140 2.48 -19.30 -27.25
C SER A 140 1.67 -19.25 -28.56
N ILE A 141 0.40 -18.84 -28.50
CA ILE A 141 -0.46 -18.71 -29.70
C ILE A 141 0.03 -17.57 -30.61
N LYS A 142 0.50 -16.45 -30.04
CA LYS A 142 1.06 -15.33 -30.83
C LYS A 142 2.37 -15.67 -31.54
N ARG A 143 3.20 -16.56 -30.99
CA ARG A 143 4.43 -17.04 -31.66
C ARG A 143 4.14 -17.89 -32.90
N HIS A 144 3.00 -18.57 -32.94
CA HIS A 144 2.62 -19.46 -34.04
C HIS A 144 1.69 -18.84 -35.07
N ARG A 145 1.28 -17.56 -34.94
CA ARG A 145 0.50 -16.91 -35.99
C ARG A 145 1.42 -16.59 -37.17
N PRO A 146 1.23 -17.20 -38.35
CA PRO A 146 2.01 -16.82 -39.53
C PRO A 146 1.75 -15.35 -39.84
N LYS A 147 2.83 -14.59 -40.08
CA LYS A 147 2.71 -13.27 -40.68
C LYS A 147 2.27 -13.50 -42.11
N ASN A 148 1.00 -13.26 -42.41
CA ASN A 148 0.57 -13.14 -43.79
C ASN A 148 1.31 -11.94 -44.38
N ILE A 149 2.11 -12.23 -45.41
CA ILE A 149 2.75 -11.27 -46.32
C ILE A 149 1.70 -10.78 -47.31
#